data_AF-C4VBQ4-F1
#
_entry.id   AF-C4VBQ4-F1
#
_cell.length_a   1.000
_cell.length_b   1.000
_cell.length_c   1.000
_cell.angle_alpha   90.00
_cell.angle_beta   90.00
_cell.angle_gamma   90.00
#
_symmetry.space_group_name_H-M   'P 1'
#
loop_
_entity.id
_entity.type
_entity.pdbx_description
1 polymer ?
#
loop_
_entity_poly.entity_id
_entity_poly.type
_entity_poly.pdbx_seq_one_letter_code
_entity_poly.pdbx_strand_id
1 'polypeptide(L)'
;MNDEILRLQSKILELEELLEDKEIMINLLLKEIKNIKSNKTKLLNGHIDNVVEINTKRVKITESSSCTAVPVKEDDNKLKSDSVACTTNDSLPHITPEICWVYKYKLKEDLEVLLNKKKVVRLFKDNVYFDEFMDFCSDTYVINSFEVTKVSHGKNVKKYLQENKTHILKYLILNINKIHFTSVCSTLLALSTEFTDLEKCVIIHDLILYLQDFSKLVFYAFCIFNKELKSDLNILKMTLHMILSFQYKIDLEIHKNKKIIITSLNNLKSIFNFQKQVILEDYLLKIKSDIEIIVKGKINPAIYEYIYSVRALGHFLDWDYVYNIFISENLIQNITGCKILYMGILALNSIRIFGETESADIIINFIKDKMVEVDEIGIASFLVVKQLNEKDSLGFLEANEDNLMKKGYDIEYLKKVLIY
;
A
#
# COMPACT_ATOMS: atom_id res chain seq x y z
N MET A 1 -2.40 -52.26 -10.16
CA MET A 1 -0.93 -52.37 -10.27
C MET A 1 -0.35 -51.23 -11.11
N ASN A 2 -0.83 -50.98 -12.34
CA ASN A 2 -0.34 -49.85 -13.15
C ASN A 2 -0.68 -48.45 -12.60
N ASP A 3 -1.85 -48.26 -11.98
CA ASP A 3 -2.24 -46.95 -11.44
C ASP A 3 -1.42 -46.53 -10.21
N GLU A 4 -0.97 -47.51 -9.43
CA GLU A 4 -0.13 -47.29 -8.26
C GLU A 4 1.30 -46.94 -8.66
N ILE A 5 1.80 -47.55 -9.74
CA ILE A 5 3.08 -47.21 -10.36
C ILE A 5 3.05 -45.77 -10.91
N LEU A 6 1.99 -45.37 -11.62
CA LEU A 6 1.83 -44.00 -12.13
C LEU A 6 1.77 -42.97 -11.00
N ARG A 7 1.03 -43.25 -9.93
CA ARG A 7 0.95 -42.39 -8.74
C ARG A 7 2.32 -42.24 -8.06
N LEU A 8 3.08 -43.34 -7.93
CA LEU A 8 4.43 -43.30 -7.35
C LEU A 8 5.40 -42.54 -8.24
N GLN A 9 5.31 -42.67 -9.57
CA GLN A 9 6.12 -41.91 -10.52
C GLN A 9 5.83 -40.39 -10.44
N SER A 10 4.56 -39.98 -10.36
CA SER A 10 4.21 -38.57 -10.15
C SER A 10 4.76 -38.04 -8.82
N LYS A 11 4.74 -38.85 -7.77
CA LYS A 11 5.27 -38.48 -6.46
C LYS A 11 6.80 -38.40 -6.43
N ILE A 12 7.49 -39.26 -7.20
CA ILE A 12 8.95 -39.18 -7.38
C ILE A 12 9.32 -37.88 -8.08
N LEU A 13 8.65 -37.54 -9.18
CA LEU A 13 8.85 -36.27 -9.90
C LEU A 13 8.62 -35.05 -9.00
N GLU A 14 7.56 -35.06 -8.20
CA GLU A 14 7.28 -33.99 -7.24
C GLU A 14 8.38 -33.86 -6.17
N LEU A 15 8.92 -34.97 -5.69
CA LEU A 15 10.01 -34.98 -4.71
C LEU A 15 11.35 -34.55 -5.32
N GLU A 16 11.62 -34.91 -6.58
CA GLU A 16 12.81 -34.48 -7.33
C GLU A 16 12.79 -32.96 -7.57
N GLU A 17 11.64 -32.40 -7.97
CA GLU A 17 11.45 -30.96 -8.13
C GLU A 17 11.66 -30.21 -6.79
N LEU A 18 11.15 -30.78 -5.70
CA LEU A 18 11.30 -30.22 -4.35
C LEU A 18 12.76 -30.28 -3.85
N LEU A 19 13.54 -31.27 -4.33
CA LEU A 19 14.95 -31.40 -4.00
C LEU A 19 15.80 -30.40 -4.76
N GLU A 20 15.57 -30.22 -6.07
CA GLU A 20 16.25 -29.23 -6.91
C GLU A 20 16.02 -27.79 -6.38
N ASP A 21 14.77 -27.47 -6.01
CA ASP A 21 14.42 -26.18 -5.40
C ASP A 21 15.17 -25.92 -4.08
N LYS A 22 15.36 -26.97 -3.27
CA LYS A 22 16.12 -26.91 -2.02
C LYS A 22 17.62 -26.75 -2.27
N GLU A 23 18.17 -27.39 -3.29
CA GLU A 23 19.57 -27.22 -3.67
C GLU A 23 19.88 -25.80 -4.16
N ILE A 24 19.01 -25.22 -4.99
CA ILE A 24 19.12 -23.82 -5.41
C ILE A 24 19.06 -22.89 -4.19
N MET A 25 18.14 -23.15 -3.26
CA MET A 25 18.00 -22.38 -2.02
C MET A 25 19.24 -22.49 -1.12
N ILE A 26 19.79 -23.69 -0.94
CA ILE A 26 21.03 -23.91 -0.19
C ILE A 26 22.17 -23.11 -0.82
N ASN A 27 22.29 -23.10 -2.15
CA ASN A 27 23.35 -22.35 -2.83
C ASN A 27 23.21 -20.83 -2.68
N LEU A 28 21.98 -20.32 -2.70
CA LEU A 28 21.70 -18.90 -2.44
C LEU A 28 22.00 -18.53 -0.98
N LEU A 29 21.56 -19.36 -0.02
CA LEU A 29 21.87 -19.19 1.40
C LEU A 29 23.36 -19.26 1.69
N LEU A 30 24.09 -20.17 1.04
CA LEU A 30 25.55 -20.26 1.18
C LEU A 30 26.25 -19.02 0.61
N LYS A 31 25.70 -18.41 -0.45
CA LYS A 31 26.18 -17.16 -1.03
C LYS A 31 25.91 -15.97 -0.09
N GLU A 32 24.73 -15.90 0.51
CA GLU A 32 24.40 -14.90 1.54
C GLU A 32 25.23 -15.07 2.80
N ILE A 33 25.40 -16.29 3.31
CA ILE A 33 26.23 -16.56 4.49
C ILE A 33 27.69 -16.15 4.23
N LYS A 34 28.20 -16.33 3.00
CA LYS A 34 29.52 -15.83 2.61
C LYS A 34 29.58 -14.29 2.62
N ASN A 35 28.57 -13.62 2.08
CA ASN A 35 28.46 -12.16 2.09
C ASN A 35 28.27 -11.59 3.52
N ILE A 36 27.52 -12.29 4.37
CA ILE A 36 27.33 -11.92 5.77
C ILE A 36 28.63 -12.14 6.54
N LYS A 37 29.36 -13.24 6.32
CA LYS A 37 30.66 -13.48 6.96
C LYS A 37 31.72 -12.45 6.56
N SER A 38 31.67 -11.89 5.35
CA SER A 38 32.57 -10.77 4.99
C SER A 38 32.18 -9.45 5.66
N ASN A 39 30.90 -9.26 6.01
CA ASN A 39 30.39 -8.03 6.63
C ASN A 39 30.35 -8.09 8.18
N LYS A 40 30.24 -9.29 8.79
CA LYS A 40 30.12 -9.49 10.24
C LYS A 40 31.42 -9.27 11.02
N THR A 41 32.57 -9.11 10.35
CA THR A 41 33.84 -8.73 11.00
C THR A 41 33.86 -7.27 11.47
N LYS A 42 32.79 -6.47 11.20
CA LYS A 42 32.73 -5.06 11.58
C LYS A 42 31.65 -4.67 12.62
N LEU A 43 30.75 -5.55 13.04
CA LEU A 43 29.51 -5.11 13.72
C LEU A 43 28.98 -6.00 14.86
N LEU A 44 29.84 -6.75 15.56
CA LEU A 44 29.42 -7.53 16.73
C LEU A 44 29.85 -6.85 18.04
N ASN A 45 28.93 -6.12 18.67
CA ASN A 45 28.81 -6.00 20.14
C ASN A 45 27.41 -5.48 20.56
N GLY A 46 26.63 -6.34 21.23
CA GLY A 46 25.40 -6.02 22.02
C GLY A 46 24.08 -6.47 21.36
N HIS A 47 23.52 -7.68 21.59
CA HIS A 47 22.66 -8.16 22.71
C HIS A 47 21.33 -7.40 22.92
N ILE A 48 20.16 -8.00 23.24
CA ILE A 48 19.43 -9.29 23.08
C ILE A 48 18.04 -9.05 23.74
N ASP A 49 16.98 -9.58 23.12
CA ASP A 49 15.63 -10.03 23.56
C ASP A 49 14.74 -9.30 24.59
N ASN A 50 13.44 -9.17 24.24
CA ASN A 50 12.32 -9.76 25.00
C ASN A 50 10.98 -9.70 24.20
N VAL A 51 10.22 -10.81 24.21
CA VAL A 51 8.91 -11.00 23.55
C VAL A 51 7.81 -11.15 24.62
N VAL A 52 6.64 -10.51 24.41
CA VAL A 52 5.43 -10.74 25.23
C VAL A 52 4.20 -10.91 24.32
N GLU A 53 3.45 -11.99 24.53
CA GLU A 53 2.17 -12.35 23.88
C GLU A 53 0.99 -11.46 24.32
N ILE A 54 0.04 -11.19 23.41
CA ILE A 54 -1.26 -10.58 23.76
C ILE A 54 -2.43 -11.31 23.08
N ASN A 55 -3.40 -11.70 23.91
CA ASN A 55 -4.71 -12.29 23.59
C ASN A 55 -5.69 -11.28 22.96
N THR A 56 -6.45 -11.68 21.95
CA THR A 56 -7.52 -10.87 21.33
C THR A 56 -8.92 -11.32 21.76
N LYS A 57 -9.73 -10.40 22.31
CA LYS A 57 -11.19 -10.57 22.49
C LYS A 57 -11.95 -9.70 21.47
N ARG A 58 -12.98 -10.29 20.86
CA ARG A 58 -13.88 -9.69 19.86
C ARG A 58 -14.94 -8.81 20.51
N VAL A 59 -15.21 -7.64 19.93
CA VAL A 59 -16.36 -6.78 20.27
C VAL A 59 -17.44 -6.95 19.20
N LYS A 60 -18.68 -7.14 19.65
CA LYS A 60 -19.90 -7.17 18.84
C LYS A 60 -20.48 -5.75 18.79
N ILE A 61 -20.93 -5.29 17.63
CA ILE A 61 -21.69 -4.04 17.51
C ILE A 61 -23.16 -4.38 17.24
N THR A 62 -24.04 -3.84 18.07
CA THR A 62 -25.49 -3.91 17.97
C THR A 62 -26.03 -2.73 17.15
N GLU A 63 -27.10 -2.97 16.40
CA GLU A 63 -27.71 -2.04 15.44
C GLU A 63 -28.59 -0.94 16.06
N SER A 64 -28.61 0.18 15.33
CA SER A 64 -29.73 1.13 15.10
C SER A 64 -30.12 2.13 16.20
N SER A 65 -30.10 3.42 15.84
CA SER A 65 -31.34 4.19 15.63
C SER A 65 -31.07 5.57 15.02
N SER A 66 -32.08 6.06 14.31
CA SER A 66 -32.13 7.15 13.36
C SER A 66 -32.37 8.57 13.93
N CYS A 67 -31.99 9.56 13.12
CA CYS A 67 -32.69 10.83 12.84
C CYS A 67 -32.57 12.06 13.76
N THR A 68 -32.42 13.19 13.04
CA THR A 68 -32.90 14.57 13.26
C THR A 68 -32.14 15.54 14.16
N ALA A 69 -31.84 16.69 13.55
CA ALA A 69 -31.32 17.91 14.16
C ALA A 69 -32.48 18.82 14.60
N VAL A 70 -32.43 19.35 15.84
CA VAL A 70 -32.99 20.64 16.28
C VAL A 70 -32.12 21.15 17.46
N PRO A 71 -31.83 22.47 17.57
CA PRO A 71 -30.81 23.01 18.47
C PRO A 71 -31.37 23.49 19.85
N VAL A 72 -30.46 24.10 20.63
CA VAL A 72 -30.62 25.02 21.78
C VAL A 72 -30.66 24.38 23.19
N LYS A 73 -29.62 24.59 24.02
CA LYS A 73 -29.52 25.64 25.07
C LYS A 73 -28.27 25.47 25.94
N GLU A 74 -27.58 26.59 26.14
CA GLU A 74 -26.62 26.82 27.22
C GLU A 74 -27.29 26.59 28.57
N ASP A 75 -26.59 25.93 29.48
CA ASP A 75 -26.61 26.29 30.89
C ASP A 75 -25.24 26.00 31.50
N ASP A 76 -24.70 27.05 32.10
CA ASP A 76 -23.48 27.09 32.88
C ASP A 76 -23.49 26.05 34.00
N ASN A 77 -22.40 25.29 34.13
CA ASN A 77 -21.74 25.19 35.43
C ASN A 77 -20.29 24.70 35.36
N LYS A 78 -19.49 25.40 36.16
CA LYS A 78 -18.04 25.44 36.25
C LYS A 78 -17.40 24.15 36.78
N LEU A 79 -16.19 23.92 36.24
CA LEU A 79 -14.97 23.41 36.89
C LEU A 79 -15.03 22.03 37.56
N LYS A 80 -14.33 21.06 36.94
CA LYS A 80 -13.01 20.63 37.43
C LYS A 80 -12.23 19.89 36.34
N SER A 81 -11.00 20.36 36.17
CA SER A 81 -9.92 19.77 35.41
C SER A 81 -9.61 18.37 35.92
N ASP A 82 -9.63 17.38 35.02
CA ASP A 82 -8.67 16.28 35.04
C ASP A 82 -8.45 15.84 33.59
N SER A 83 -7.21 15.99 33.15
CA SER A 83 -6.73 15.63 31.83
C SER A 83 -6.76 14.12 31.67
N VAL A 84 -7.81 13.61 31.01
CA VAL A 84 -7.82 12.24 30.50
C VAL A 84 -7.01 12.24 29.21
N ALA A 85 -5.77 11.77 29.31
CA ALA A 85 -4.97 11.39 28.16
C ALA A 85 -5.75 10.36 27.33
N CYS A 86 -6.05 10.69 26.08
CA CYS A 86 -6.48 9.72 25.08
C CYS A 86 -5.33 8.73 24.87
N THR A 87 -5.39 7.58 25.56
CA THR A 87 -4.59 6.41 25.22
C THR A 87 -5.11 5.83 23.91
N THR A 88 -4.48 6.23 22.80
CA THR A 88 -4.60 5.56 21.50
C THR A 88 -3.83 4.24 21.54
N ASN A 89 -4.42 3.21 22.15
CA ASN A 89 -3.94 1.83 22.07
C ASN A 89 -4.87 1.02 21.18
N ASP A 90 -4.81 1.31 19.87
CA ASP A 90 -5.11 0.32 18.82
C ASP A 90 -3.82 0.17 18.01
N SER A 91 -2.84 -0.52 18.60
CA SER A 91 -1.59 -0.87 17.94
C SER A 91 -1.89 -1.80 16.77
N LEU A 92 -1.70 -1.30 15.54
CA LEU A 92 -1.60 -2.14 14.36
C LEU A 92 -0.46 -3.15 14.57
N PRO A 93 -0.62 -4.40 14.08
CA PRO A 93 0.39 -5.43 14.26
C PRO A 93 1.70 -4.99 13.62
N HIS A 94 2.76 -4.93 14.44
CA HIS A 94 4.14 -4.78 14.00
C HIS A 94 4.44 -5.81 12.91
N ILE A 95 4.79 -5.33 11.72
CA ILE A 95 5.26 -6.18 10.64
C ILE A 95 6.74 -6.39 10.88
N THR A 96 7.12 -7.59 11.32
CA THR A 96 8.52 -7.96 11.51
C THR A 96 9.24 -8.18 10.17
N PRO A 97 10.57 -7.98 10.08
CA PRO A 97 11.36 -8.03 8.83
C PRO A 97 11.53 -9.42 8.20
N GLU A 98 10.68 -10.41 8.51
CA GLU A 98 10.77 -11.77 7.96
C GLU A 98 10.18 -11.92 6.54
N ILE A 99 9.85 -10.81 5.86
CA ILE A 99 9.11 -10.76 4.57
C ILE A 99 9.97 -11.12 3.35
N CYS A 100 10.85 -12.11 3.45
CA CYS A 100 11.52 -12.68 2.27
C CYS A 100 11.08 -14.12 1.97
N TRP A 101 10.31 -14.78 2.86
CA TRP A 101 10.15 -16.25 2.82
C TRP A 101 8.75 -16.77 2.43
N VAL A 102 7.76 -15.91 2.15
CA VAL A 102 6.35 -16.35 1.89
C VAL A 102 6.01 -16.44 0.39
N TYR A 103 6.98 -16.35 -0.53
CA TYR A 103 6.68 -16.30 -1.97
C TYR A 103 6.25 -17.61 -2.64
N LYS A 104 6.40 -18.80 -2.01
CA LYS A 104 6.60 -20.01 -2.85
C LYS A 104 5.46 -21.01 -3.02
N TYR A 105 4.37 -21.05 -2.25
CA TYR A 105 3.37 -22.13 -2.43
C TYR A 105 1.93 -21.70 -2.70
N LYS A 106 1.44 -20.61 -2.09
CA LYS A 106 0.01 -20.31 -2.11
C LYS A 106 -0.53 -19.81 -3.46
N LEU A 107 0.25 -19.07 -4.25
CA LEU A 107 -0.27 -18.43 -5.47
C LEU A 107 -0.79 -19.44 -6.52
N LYS A 108 -0.11 -20.60 -6.67
CA LYS A 108 -0.55 -21.63 -7.62
C LYS A 108 -1.94 -22.15 -7.23
N GLU A 109 -2.10 -22.54 -5.97
CA GLU A 109 -3.37 -23.04 -5.42
C GLU A 109 -4.46 -21.96 -5.48
N ASP A 110 -4.13 -20.73 -5.10
CA ASP A 110 -5.02 -19.57 -5.16
C ASP A 110 -5.54 -19.34 -6.60
N LEU A 111 -4.66 -19.47 -7.61
CA LEU A 111 -5.03 -19.37 -9.02
C LEU A 111 -5.83 -20.58 -9.51
N GLU A 112 -5.49 -21.80 -9.09
CA GLU A 112 -6.27 -23.00 -9.43
C GLU A 112 -7.69 -22.92 -8.87
N VAL A 113 -7.86 -22.43 -7.65
CA VAL A 113 -9.18 -22.20 -7.04
C VAL A 113 -9.92 -21.10 -7.78
N LEU A 114 -9.26 -19.98 -8.11
CA LEU A 114 -9.87 -18.88 -8.84
C LEU A 114 -10.38 -19.33 -10.23
N LEU A 115 -9.49 -19.92 -11.03
CA LEU A 115 -9.74 -20.22 -12.44
C LEU A 115 -10.67 -21.42 -12.66
N ASN A 116 -10.77 -22.34 -11.69
CA ASN A 116 -11.68 -23.48 -11.76
C ASN A 116 -13.00 -23.27 -11.01
N LYS A 117 -13.21 -22.09 -10.39
CA LYS A 117 -14.43 -21.83 -9.65
C LYS A 117 -15.64 -21.89 -10.58
N LYS A 118 -16.70 -22.56 -10.17
CA LYS A 118 -17.96 -22.60 -10.91
C LYS A 118 -18.88 -21.50 -10.41
N LYS A 119 -19.56 -20.84 -11.35
CA LYS A 119 -20.57 -19.82 -11.02
C LYS A 119 -21.71 -20.47 -10.25
N VAL A 120 -22.03 -19.91 -9.09
CA VAL A 120 -23.18 -20.31 -8.28
C VAL A 120 -24.22 -19.19 -8.39
N VAL A 121 -25.44 -19.55 -8.78
CA VAL A 121 -26.52 -18.57 -8.88
C VAL A 121 -27.00 -18.25 -7.47
N ARG A 122 -26.55 -17.12 -6.94
CA ARG A 122 -26.98 -16.59 -5.65
C ARG A 122 -27.86 -15.37 -5.89
N LEU A 123 -29.00 -15.30 -5.19
CA LEU A 123 -29.84 -14.11 -5.21
C LEU A 123 -29.26 -13.06 -4.27
N PHE A 124 -29.27 -11.80 -4.71
CA PHE A 124 -28.83 -10.67 -3.89
C PHE A 124 -29.92 -10.29 -2.89
N LYS A 125 -29.56 -10.10 -1.61
CA LYS A 125 -30.49 -9.71 -0.54
C LYS A 125 -30.46 -8.19 -0.32
N ASP A 126 -31.49 -7.64 0.30
CA ASP A 126 -31.61 -6.18 0.50
C ASP A 126 -30.80 -5.64 1.70
N ASN A 127 -30.42 -6.51 2.66
CA ASN A 127 -29.54 -6.19 3.78
C ASN A 127 -28.37 -7.20 3.80
N VAL A 128 -27.19 -6.77 3.35
CA VAL A 128 -26.02 -7.63 3.16
C VAL A 128 -24.85 -7.02 3.91
N TYR A 129 -24.19 -7.79 4.78
CA TYR A 129 -22.94 -7.35 5.41
C TYR A 129 -21.78 -7.41 4.41
N PHE A 130 -20.67 -6.71 4.67
CA PHE A 130 -19.57 -6.64 3.69
C PHE A 130 -18.89 -7.98 3.41
N ASP A 131 -18.78 -8.87 4.41
CA ASP A 131 -18.33 -10.24 4.24
C ASP A 131 -19.29 -11.06 3.39
N GLU A 132 -20.59 -10.99 3.67
CA GLU A 132 -21.63 -11.64 2.86
C GLU A 132 -21.64 -11.12 1.41
N PHE A 133 -21.35 -9.84 1.21
CA PHE A 133 -21.23 -9.22 -0.11
C PHE A 133 -20.04 -9.80 -0.89
N MET A 134 -18.89 -9.99 -0.23
CA MET A 134 -17.72 -10.59 -0.87
C MET A 134 -17.97 -12.06 -1.22
N ASP A 135 -18.68 -12.81 -0.37
CA ASP A 135 -19.09 -14.18 -0.69
C ASP A 135 -20.01 -14.20 -1.91
N PHE A 136 -21.01 -13.30 -1.94
CA PHE A 136 -21.86 -13.11 -3.11
C PHE A 136 -21.04 -12.79 -4.37
N CYS A 137 -20.05 -11.91 -4.26
CA CYS A 137 -19.18 -11.57 -5.39
C CYS A 137 -18.37 -12.77 -5.87
N SER A 138 -17.77 -13.51 -4.93
CA SER A 138 -16.98 -14.72 -5.19
C SER A 138 -17.80 -15.76 -5.95
N ASP A 139 -19.09 -15.89 -5.64
CA ASP A 139 -20.00 -16.85 -6.29
C ASP A 139 -20.51 -16.39 -7.66
N THR A 140 -20.68 -15.07 -7.82
CA THR A 140 -21.36 -14.46 -8.98
C THR A 140 -20.40 -14.01 -10.08
N TYR A 141 -19.29 -13.36 -9.70
CA TYR A 141 -18.28 -12.77 -10.58
C TYR A 141 -17.05 -13.67 -10.64
N VAL A 142 -17.26 -14.84 -11.23
CA VAL A 142 -16.22 -15.86 -11.41
C VAL A 142 -15.22 -15.43 -12.50
N ILE A 143 -13.93 -15.64 -12.22
CA ILE A 143 -12.82 -15.35 -13.14
C ILE A 143 -12.24 -16.67 -13.62
N ASN A 144 -12.63 -17.11 -14.81
CA ASN A 144 -12.13 -18.36 -15.40
C ASN A 144 -10.91 -18.15 -16.31
N SER A 145 -10.65 -16.90 -16.70
CA SER A 145 -9.50 -16.50 -17.50
C SER A 145 -9.13 -15.05 -17.20
N PHE A 146 -7.86 -14.71 -17.43
CA PHE A 146 -7.35 -13.34 -17.37
C PHE A 146 -7.55 -12.64 -18.71
N GLU A 147 -8.80 -12.54 -19.14
CA GLU A 147 -9.23 -11.85 -20.35
C GLU A 147 -10.21 -10.73 -19.96
N VAL A 148 -10.24 -9.65 -20.74
CA VAL A 148 -11.14 -8.51 -20.49
C VAL A 148 -12.57 -9.02 -20.42
N THR A 149 -13.18 -8.88 -19.25
CA THR A 149 -14.49 -9.47 -18.96
C THR A 149 -15.56 -8.38 -18.93
N LYS A 150 -16.67 -8.55 -19.62
CA LYS A 150 -17.79 -7.61 -19.50
C LYS A 150 -18.54 -7.86 -18.19
N VAL A 151 -18.32 -7.02 -17.20
CA VAL A 151 -19.03 -7.09 -15.91
C VAL A 151 -20.38 -6.39 -16.05
N SER A 152 -21.45 -7.05 -15.61
CA SER A 152 -22.79 -6.47 -15.55
C SER A 152 -23.45 -6.78 -14.22
N HIS A 153 -24.15 -5.79 -13.66
CA HIS A 153 -24.80 -5.88 -12.36
C HIS A 153 -26.32 -5.85 -12.54
N GLY A 154 -27.02 -6.68 -11.77
CA GLY A 154 -28.45 -6.52 -11.56
C GLY A 154 -28.74 -5.18 -10.85
N LYS A 155 -29.96 -4.65 -11.00
CA LYS A 155 -30.35 -3.33 -10.46
C LYS A 155 -30.03 -3.18 -8.97
N ASN A 156 -30.36 -4.18 -8.15
CA ASN A 156 -30.16 -4.13 -6.70
C ASN A 156 -28.67 -4.09 -6.32
N VAL A 157 -27.85 -4.91 -6.99
CA VAL A 157 -26.40 -4.92 -6.75
C VAL A 157 -25.77 -3.59 -7.14
N LYS A 158 -26.19 -3.02 -8.28
CA LYS A 158 -25.69 -1.72 -8.72
C LYS A 158 -26.01 -0.62 -7.70
N LYS A 159 -27.26 -0.58 -7.21
CA LYS A 159 -27.67 0.36 -6.17
C LYS A 159 -26.82 0.21 -4.90
N TYR A 160 -26.66 -1.04 -4.44
CA TYR A 160 -25.85 -1.33 -3.25
C TYR A 160 -24.40 -0.88 -3.40
N LEU A 161 -23.77 -1.16 -4.55
CA LEU A 161 -22.40 -0.73 -4.84
C LEU A 161 -22.26 0.79 -4.84
N GLN A 162 -23.22 1.51 -5.45
CA GLN A 162 -23.18 2.98 -5.50
C GLN A 162 -23.28 3.61 -4.11
N GLU A 163 -24.09 3.04 -3.23
CA GLU A 163 -24.28 3.52 -1.85
C GLU A 163 -23.09 3.14 -0.94
N ASN A 164 -22.38 2.05 -1.23
CA ASN A 164 -21.42 1.45 -0.28
C ASN A 164 -19.98 1.30 -0.78
N LYS A 165 -19.64 1.70 -2.03
CA LYS A 165 -18.32 1.42 -2.64
C LYS A 165 -17.12 1.78 -1.75
N THR A 166 -17.15 2.93 -1.09
CA THR A 166 -16.07 3.40 -0.21
C THR A 166 -15.91 2.51 1.03
N HIS A 167 -17.02 2.09 1.64
CA HIS A 167 -17.00 1.24 2.83
C HIS A 167 -16.58 -0.19 2.49
N ILE A 168 -17.04 -0.72 1.35
CA ILE A 168 -16.60 -2.03 0.82
C ILE A 168 -15.09 -2.00 0.57
N LEU A 169 -14.59 -0.97 -0.10
CA LEU A 169 -13.16 -0.82 -0.37
C LEU A 169 -12.35 -0.71 0.93
N LYS A 170 -12.79 0.11 1.88
CA LYS A 170 -12.14 0.23 3.20
C LYS A 170 -12.07 -1.12 3.91
N TYR A 171 -13.19 -1.86 3.93
CA TYR A 171 -13.23 -3.20 4.51
C TYR A 171 -12.26 -4.15 3.80
N LEU A 172 -12.23 -4.12 2.47
CA LEU A 172 -11.36 -4.96 1.64
C LEU A 172 -9.88 -4.68 1.92
N ILE A 173 -9.45 -3.41 1.92
CA ILE A 173 -8.05 -3.04 2.15
C ILE A 173 -7.60 -3.41 3.57
N LEU A 174 -8.41 -3.15 4.60
CA LEU A 174 -8.09 -3.49 5.99
C LEU A 174 -7.96 -5.01 6.24
N ASN A 175 -8.58 -5.82 5.40
CA ASN A 175 -8.61 -7.27 5.55
C ASN A 175 -7.95 -8.01 4.36
N ILE A 176 -7.22 -7.29 3.50
CA ILE A 176 -6.71 -7.81 2.21
C ILE A 176 -5.85 -9.07 2.39
N ASN A 177 -5.07 -9.13 3.47
CA ASN A 177 -4.18 -10.26 3.78
C ASN A 177 -4.91 -11.43 4.47
N LYS A 178 -6.14 -11.24 4.94
CA LYS A 178 -6.96 -12.25 5.64
C LYS A 178 -8.02 -12.87 4.73
N ILE A 179 -8.50 -12.12 3.74
CA ILE A 179 -9.53 -12.58 2.81
C ILE A 179 -8.91 -13.52 1.78
N HIS A 180 -9.67 -14.54 1.35
CA HIS A 180 -9.26 -15.44 0.28
C HIS A 180 -9.06 -14.67 -1.04
N PHE A 181 -7.97 -15.00 -1.75
CA PHE A 181 -7.59 -14.39 -3.02
C PHE A 181 -8.75 -14.30 -4.01
N THR A 182 -9.52 -15.39 -4.15
CA THR A 182 -10.71 -15.44 -5.02
C THR A 182 -11.75 -14.38 -4.67
N SER A 183 -12.08 -14.23 -3.38
CA SER A 183 -13.08 -13.26 -2.93
C SER A 183 -12.60 -11.82 -3.15
N VAL A 184 -11.30 -11.55 -2.96
CA VAL A 184 -10.72 -10.24 -3.28
C VAL A 184 -10.84 -9.96 -4.78
N CYS A 185 -10.36 -10.86 -5.63
CA CYS A 185 -10.41 -10.72 -7.09
C CYS A 185 -11.82 -10.48 -7.61
N SER A 186 -12.79 -11.31 -7.22
CA SER A 186 -14.18 -11.17 -7.64
C SER A 186 -14.82 -9.87 -7.14
N THR A 187 -14.48 -9.42 -5.93
CA THR A 187 -15.00 -8.16 -5.38
C THR A 187 -14.40 -6.94 -6.08
N LEU A 188 -13.09 -6.93 -6.32
CA LEU A 188 -12.42 -5.87 -7.10
C LEU A 188 -12.98 -5.80 -8.53
N LEU A 189 -13.23 -6.96 -9.15
CA LEU A 189 -13.85 -7.05 -10.47
C LEU A 189 -15.27 -6.48 -10.45
N ALA A 190 -16.06 -6.78 -9.42
CA ALA A 190 -17.40 -6.20 -9.28
C ALA A 190 -17.35 -4.67 -9.10
N LEU A 191 -16.41 -4.18 -8.31
CA LEU A 191 -16.21 -2.74 -8.06
C LEU A 191 -15.64 -1.99 -9.27
N SER A 192 -14.98 -2.67 -10.20
CA SER A 192 -14.28 -2.06 -11.35
C SER A 192 -15.17 -1.16 -12.21
N THR A 193 -16.48 -1.36 -12.19
CA THR A 193 -17.46 -0.60 -13.00
C THR A 193 -17.89 0.72 -12.34
N GLU A 194 -17.68 0.86 -11.03
CA GLU A 194 -18.18 2.00 -10.23
C GLU A 194 -17.07 3.01 -9.86
N PHE A 195 -15.82 2.72 -10.25
CA PHE A 195 -14.66 3.58 -10.03
C PHE A 195 -14.13 4.20 -11.33
N THR A 196 -13.80 5.48 -11.25
CA THR A 196 -13.03 6.22 -12.27
C THR A 196 -11.60 5.69 -12.36
N ASP A 197 -10.91 5.97 -13.48
CA ASP A 197 -9.54 5.50 -13.65
C ASP A 197 -8.57 6.05 -12.59
N LEU A 198 -8.81 7.25 -12.05
CA LEU A 198 -8.02 7.81 -10.95
C LEU A 198 -8.29 7.09 -9.62
N GLU A 199 -9.56 6.85 -9.28
CA GLU A 199 -9.92 6.06 -8.09
C GLU A 199 -9.28 4.67 -8.15
N LYS A 200 -9.25 4.03 -9.33
CA LYS A 200 -8.56 2.75 -9.52
C LYS A 200 -7.06 2.83 -9.27
N CYS A 201 -6.40 3.92 -9.68
CA CYS A 201 -4.98 4.13 -9.39
C CYS A 201 -4.74 4.25 -7.88
N VAL A 202 -5.60 4.98 -7.16
CA VAL A 202 -5.54 5.08 -5.69
C VAL A 202 -5.72 3.71 -5.03
N ILE A 203 -6.64 2.88 -5.54
CA ILE A 203 -6.82 1.51 -5.05
C ILE A 203 -5.54 0.67 -5.21
N ILE A 204 -4.84 0.75 -6.36
CA ILE A 204 -3.56 0.02 -6.53
C ILE A 204 -2.49 0.58 -5.61
N HIS A 205 -2.40 1.90 -5.48
CA HIS A 205 -1.49 2.53 -4.54
C HIS A 205 -1.72 1.98 -3.12
N ASP A 206 -2.97 1.91 -2.66
CA ASP A 206 -3.29 1.36 -1.34
C ASP A 206 -2.97 -0.14 -1.26
N LEU A 207 -3.25 -0.93 -2.31
CA LEU A 207 -2.84 -2.33 -2.35
C LEU A 207 -1.32 -2.46 -2.20
N ILE A 208 -0.52 -1.62 -2.87
CA ILE A 208 0.95 -1.62 -2.71
C ILE A 208 1.32 -1.40 -1.24
N LEU A 209 0.64 -0.47 -0.56
CA LEU A 209 0.96 -0.10 0.83
C LEU A 209 0.51 -1.09 1.91
N TYR A 210 -0.44 -1.97 1.62
CA TYR A 210 -1.07 -2.85 2.62
C TYR A 210 -0.93 -4.35 2.31
N LEU A 211 -0.58 -4.73 1.07
CA LEU A 211 -0.44 -6.11 0.67
C LEU A 211 0.88 -6.71 1.19
N GLN A 212 0.79 -7.85 1.87
CA GLN A 212 1.97 -8.58 2.36
C GLN A 212 2.59 -9.50 1.28
N ASP A 213 1.78 -9.94 0.32
CA ASP A 213 2.16 -10.89 -0.72
C ASP A 213 2.04 -10.23 -2.11
N PHE A 214 3.11 -9.57 -2.55
CA PHE A 214 3.14 -8.81 -3.80
C PHE A 214 2.95 -9.66 -5.05
N SER A 215 3.10 -10.99 -4.98
CA SER A 215 2.81 -11.90 -6.11
C SER A 215 1.34 -11.85 -6.56
N LYS A 216 0.45 -11.32 -5.71
CA LYS A 216 -0.98 -11.12 -6.00
C LYS A 216 -1.29 -9.78 -6.66
N LEU A 217 -0.36 -8.83 -6.59
CA LEU A 217 -0.59 -7.42 -6.96
C LEU A 217 -1.03 -7.30 -8.42
N VAL A 218 -0.35 -8.00 -9.33
CA VAL A 218 -0.63 -7.95 -10.78
C VAL A 218 -2.04 -8.47 -11.09
N PHE A 219 -2.50 -9.49 -10.38
CA PHE A 219 -3.84 -10.06 -10.54
C PHE A 219 -4.94 -9.16 -9.95
N TYR A 220 -4.69 -8.54 -8.79
CA TYR A 220 -5.61 -7.55 -8.22
C TYR A 220 -5.72 -6.33 -9.12
N ALA A 221 -4.60 -5.87 -9.68
CA ALA A 221 -4.58 -4.78 -10.65
C ALA A 221 -5.42 -5.10 -11.89
N PHE A 222 -5.30 -6.33 -12.39
CA PHE A 222 -6.17 -6.80 -13.46
C PHE A 222 -7.65 -6.72 -13.09
N CYS A 223 -8.03 -7.21 -11.91
CA CYS A 223 -9.44 -7.26 -11.52
C CYS A 223 -10.07 -5.86 -11.45
N ILE A 224 -9.35 -4.85 -10.93
CA ILE A 224 -9.90 -3.51 -10.78
C ILE A 224 -9.88 -2.68 -12.07
N PHE A 225 -8.88 -2.84 -12.93
CA PHE A 225 -8.85 -2.15 -14.23
C PHE A 225 -9.73 -2.86 -15.26
N ASN A 226 -9.55 -4.18 -15.38
CA ASN A 226 -10.24 -5.07 -16.31
C ASN A 226 -10.20 -4.54 -17.77
N LYS A 227 -9.11 -3.85 -18.11
CA LYS A 227 -8.79 -3.27 -19.42
C LYS A 227 -7.32 -2.82 -19.40
N GLU A 228 -6.85 -2.33 -20.53
CA GLU A 228 -5.51 -1.76 -20.66
C GLU A 228 -5.28 -0.58 -19.70
N LEU A 229 -4.15 -0.63 -19.00
CA LEU A 229 -3.64 0.47 -18.19
C LEU A 229 -2.83 1.42 -19.09
N LYS A 230 -3.52 2.32 -19.79
CA LYS A 230 -2.85 3.33 -20.64
C LYS A 230 -1.88 4.18 -19.82
N SER A 231 -0.58 4.11 -20.10
CA SER A 231 0.48 4.80 -19.35
C SER A 231 0.44 6.33 -19.44
N ASP A 232 -0.30 6.89 -20.38
CA ASP A 232 0.00 8.23 -20.93
C ASP A 232 -0.76 9.38 -20.24
N LEU A 233 -1.32 9.17 -19.04
CA LEU A 233 -2.27 10.12 -18.45
C LEU A 233 -1.74 10.91 -17.26
N ASN A 234 -0.93 10.32 -16.36
CA ASN A 234 -0.30 11.05 -15.25
C ASN A 234 0.87 10.28 -14.60
N ILE A 235 1.65 10.97 -13.74
CA ILE A 235 2.86 10.41 -13.12
C ILE A 235 2.54 9.22 -12.21
N LEU A 236 1.43 9.27 -11.47
CA LEU A 236 0.99 8.19 -10.60
C LEU A 236 0.71 6.91 -11.41
N LYS A 237 -0.05 7.01 -12.49
CA LYS A 237 -0.37 5.87 -13.35
C LYS A 237 0.87 5.27 -14.01
N MET A 238 1.80 6.12 -14.45
CA MET A 238 3.11 5.65 -14.96
C MET A 238 3.87 4.91 -13.87
N THR A 239 3.90 5.44 -12.64
CA THR A 239 4.57 4.81 -11.49
C THR A 239 3.98 3.45 -11.18
N LEU A 240 2.66 3.34 -11.12
CA LEU A 240 1.96 2.07 -10.88
C LEU A 240 2.23 1.07 -12.01
N HIS A 241 2.27 1.53 -13.27
CA HIS A 241 2.62 0.68 -14.41
C HIS A 241 4.06 0.15 -14.31
N MET A 242 5.00 0.97 -13.87
CA MET A 242 6.39 0.56 -13.63
C MET A 242 6.48 -0.49 -12.52
N ILE A 243 5.83 -0.26 -11.37
CA ILE A 243 5.79 -1.22 -10.26
C ILE A 243 5.17 -2.56 -10.71
N LEU A 244 4.02 -2.52 -11.38
CA LEU A 244 3.36 -3.72 -11.89
C LEU A 244 4.22 -4.47 -12.94
N SER A 245 4.88 -3.73 -13.83
CA SER A 245 5.79 -4.31 -14.83
C SER A 245 7.02 -4.96 -14.18
N PHE A 246 7.53 -4.39 -13.09
CA PHE A 246 8.63 -4.95 -12.31
C PHE A 246 8.19 -6.22 -11.56
N GLN A 247 7.06 -6.15 -10.84
CA GLN A 247 6.49 -7.30 -10.12
C GLN A 247 6.19 -8.46 -11.07
N TYR A 248 5.61 -8.18 -12.24
CA TYR A 248 5.36 -9.18 -13.28
C TYR A 248 6.63 -9.96 -13.67
N LYS A 249 7.79 -9.30 -13.75
CA LYS A 249 9.06 -9.97 -14.08
C LYS A 249 9.55 -10.83 -12.94
N ILE A 250 9.47 -10.31 -11.72
CA ILE A 250 9.81 -11.08 -10.51
C ILE A 250 8.98 -12.36 -10.49
N ASP A 251 7.66 -12.25 -10.68
CA ASP A 251 6.76 -13.40 -10.64
C ASP A 251 7.07 -14.40 -11.76
N LEU A 252 7.42 -13.94 -12.97
CA LEU A 252 7.85 -14.82 -14.05
C LEU A 252 9.13 -15.60 -13.73
N GLU A 253 10.13 -14.94 -13.17
CA GLU A 253 11.40 -15.57 -12.81
C GLU A 253 11.24 -16.57 -11.67
N ILE A 254 10.50 -16.18 -10.61
CA ILE A 254 10.23 -17.05 -9.45
C ILE A 254 9.36 -18.25 -9.84
N HIS A 255 8.42 -18.09 -10.78
CA HIS A 255 7.45 -19.13 -11.15
C HIS A 255 7.66 -19.72 -12.54
N LYS A 256 8.88 -19.66 -13.08
CA LYS A 256 9.27 -20.13 -14.43
C LYS A 256 8.89 -21.58 -14.79
N ASN A 257 8.61 -22.43 -13.79
CA ASN A 257 8.19 -23.82 -14.00
C ASN A 257 6.67 -24.04 -13.77
N LYS A 258 5.94 -23.05 -13.25
CA LYS A 258 4.53 -23.20 -12.88
C LYS A 258 3.62 -22.74 -14.03
N LYS A 259 3.24 -23.69 -14.89
CA LYS A 259 2.47 -23.44 -16.12
C LYS A 259 1.24 -22.52 -15.91
N ILE A 260 0.42 -22.77 -14.89
CA ILE A 260 -0.80 -21.98 -14.66
C ILE A 260 -0.49 -20.50 -14.36
N ILE A 261 0.56 -20.22 -13.60
CA ILE A 261 1.01 -18.86 -13.28
C ILE A 261 1.54 -18.20 -14.54
N ILE A 262 2.44 -18.87 -15.28
CA ILE A 262 3.05 -18.33 -16.51
C ILE A 262 1.99 -18.01 -17.56
N THR A 263 1.04 -18.92 -17.79
CA THR A 263 -0.07 -18.68 -18.72
C THR A 263 -0.89 -17.48 -18.29
N SER A 264 -1.22 -17.37 -17.00
CA SER A 264 -1.98 -16.24 -16.46
C SER A 264 -1.22 -14.91 -16.61
N LEU A 265 0.06 -14.87 -16.24
CA LEU A 265 0.91 -13.68 -16.37
C LEU A 265 1.08 -13.27 -17.84
N ASN A 266 1.29 -14.21 -18.77
CA ASN A 266 1.40 -13.89 -20.19
C ASN A 266 0.12 -13.29 -20.78
N ASN A 267 -1.06 -13.72 -20.32
CA ASN A 267 -2.31 -13.08 -20.69
C ASN A 267 -2.39 -11.64 -20.17
N LEU A 268 -1.91 -11.39 -18.95
CA LEU A 268 -1.86 -10.03 -18.37
C LEU A 268 -0.85 -9.13 -19.08
N LYS A 269 0.25 -9.69 -19.57
CA LYS A 269 1.26 -8.95 -20.34
C LYS A 269 0.66 -8.25 -21.56
N SER A 270 -0.19 -8.93 -22.31
CA SER A 270 -0.82 -8.36 -23.51
C SER A 270 -1.84 -7.27 -23.16
N ILE A 271 -2.54 -7.42 -22.03
CA ILE A 271 -3.55 -6.47 -21.57
C ILE A 271 -2.91 -5.20 -21.01
N PHE A 272 -1.87 -5.33 -20.19
CA PHE A 272 -1.23 -4.18 -19.55
C PHE A 272 -0.02 -3.63 -20.30
N ASN A 273 0.41 -4.28 -21.38
CA ASN A 273 1.59 -3.90 -22.15
C ASN A 273 2.84 -3.72 -21.25
N PHE A 274 3.14 -4.72 -20.43
CA PHE A 274 4.26 -4.66 -19.49
C PHE A 274 5.60 -4.49 -20.18
N GLN A 275 6.43 -3.58 -19.65
CA GLN A 275 7.71 -3.22 -20.24
C GLN A 275 8.77 -4.31 -20.04
N LYS A 276 9.61 -4.54 -21.06
CA LYS A 276 10.69 -5.56 -21.02
C LYS A 276 11.84 -5.19 -20.10
N GLN A 277 12.17 -3.92 -19.93
CA GLN A 277 13.21 -3.42 -19.02
C GLN A 277 12.58 -2.37 -18.10
N VAL A 278 12.76 -2.56 -16.79
CA VAL A 278 12.20 -1.71 -15.74
C VAL A 278 13.25 -1.71 -14.64
N ILE A 279 13.75 -0.52 -14.34
CA ILE A 279 14.68 -0.26 -13.24
C ILE A 279 13.96 0.78 -12.40
N LEU A 280 13.40 0.37 -11.27
CA LEU A 280 12.53 1.21 -10.44
C LEU A 280 13.36 2.30 -9.75
N GLU A 281 14.59 1.99 -9.40
CA GLU A 281 15.62 2.86 -8.84
C GLU A 281 15.85 4.07 -9.73
N ASP A 282 16.19 3.84 -11.01
CA ASP A 282 16.40 4.87 -12.01
C ASP A 282 15.15 5.71 -12.24
N TYR A 283 13.97 5.09 -12.13
CA TYR A 283 12.70 5.77 -12.31
C TYR A 283 12.39 6.69 -11.12
N LEU A 284 12.62 6.23 -9.89
CA LEU A 284 12.46 7.02 -8.67
C LEU A 284 13.35 8.28 -8.71
N LEU A 285 14.60 8.15 -9.15
CA LEU A 285 15.53 9.27 -9.32
C LEU A 285 15.12 10.28 -10.40
N LYS A 286 14.25 9.88 -11.34
CA LYS A 286 13.73 10.76 -12.41
C LYS A 286 12.44 11.48 -12.01
N ILE A 287 11.85 11.16 -10.86
CA ILE A 287 10.67 11.87 -10.39
C ILE A 287 11.04 13.33 -10.12
N LYS A 288 10.27 14.23 -10.72
CA LYS A 288 10.50 15.67 -10.70
C LYS A 288 10.58 16.20 -9.25
N SER A 289 11.55 17.06 -8.96
CA SER A 289 11.78 17.63 -7.61
C SER A 289 11.79 19.17 -7.56
N ASP A 290 11.44 19.81 -8.68
CA ASP A 290 11.33 21.26 -8.90
C ASP A 290 9.89 21.68 -9.18
N ILE A 291 8.92 21.09 -8.48
CA ILE A 291 7.52 21.47 -8.57
C ILE A 291 7.23 22.51 -7.50
N GLU A 292 6.59 23.60 -7.86
CA GLU A 292 6.15 24.57 -6.87
C GLU A 292 5.10 23.93 -5.95
N ILE A 293 5.39 23.89 -4.65
CA ILE A 293 4.53 23.26 -3.64
C ILE A 293 3.32 24.13 -3.34
N ILE A 294 3.51 25.45 -3.35
CA ILE A 294 2.48 26.41 -2.96
C ILE A 294 2.18 27.34 -4.12
N VAL A 295 0.95 27.30 -4.62
CA VAL A 295 0.46 28.20 -5.66
C VAL A 295 -0.67 29.02 -5.07
N LYS A 296 -0.54 30.36 -5.10
CA LYS A 296 -1.54 31.30 -4.56
C LYS A 296 -1.89 30.99 -3.08
N GLY A 297 -0.87 30.71 -2.27
CA GLY A 297 -1.01 30.48 -0.83
C GLY A 297 -1.60 29.13 -0.42
N LYS A 298 -1.85 28.21 -1.36
CA LYS A 298 -2.37 26.85 -1.12
C LYS A 298 -1.48 25.79 -1.74
N ILE A 299 -1.59 24.56 -1.26
CA ILE A 299 -0.85 23.43 -1.84
C ILE A 299 -1.26 23.26 -3.31
N ASN A 300 -0.26 23.20 -4.18
CA ASN A 300 -0.42 22.88 -5.58
C ASN A 300 -0.94 21.44 -5.70
N PRO A 301 -2.18 21.21 -6.16
CA PRO A 301 -2.75 19.86 -6.20
C PRO A 301 -1.95 18.88 -7.06
N ALA A 302 -1.16 19.37 -8.01
CA ALA A 302 -0.29 18.53 -8.84
C ALA A 302 0.75 17.76 -8.01
N ILE A 303 1.17 18.28 -6.84
CA ILE A 303 2.20 17.64 -6.02
C ILE A 303 1.78 16.28 -5.47
N TYR A 304 0.46 16.07 -5.25
CA TYR A 304 -0.05 14.85 -4.65
C TYR A 304 0.25 13.63 -5.51
N GLU A 305 0.17 13.74 -6.84
CA GLU A 305 0.51 12.61 -7.72
C GLU A 305 1.98 12.19 -7.55
N TYR A 306 2.89 13.16 -7.37
CA TYR A 306 4.31 12.88 -7.16
C TYR A 306 4.59 12.31 -5.76
N ILE A 307 3.94 12.85 -4.73
CA ILE A 307 4.04 12.34 -3.35
C ILE A 307 3.57 10.89 -3.29
N TYR A 308 2.42 10.56 -3.89
CA TYR A 308 1.90 9.20 -3.94
C TYR A 308 2.79 8.27 -4.77
N SER A 309 3.37 8.76 -5.87
CA SER A 309 4.37 8.02 -6.65
C SER A 309 5.62 7.67 -5.83
N VAL A 310 6.22 8.65 -5.17
CA VAL A 310 7.42 8.45 -4.33
C VAL A 310 7.11 7.52 -3.18
N ARG A 311 5.95 7.68 -2.53
CA ARG A 311 5.52 6.82 -1.43
C ARG A 311 5.33 5.37 -1.87
N ALA A 312 4.66 5.12 -3.00
CA ALA A 312 4.47 3.77 -3.53
C ALA A 312 5.80 3.10 -3.93
N LEU A 313 6.67 3.82 -4.65
CA LEU A 313 7.98 3.31 -5.03
C LEU A 313 8.86 3.03 -3.82
N GLY A 314 8.92 3.97 -2.88
CA GLY A 314 9.73 3.81 -1.69
C GLY A 314 9.24 2.67 -0.80
N HIS A 315 7.92 2.48 -0.68
CA HIS A 315 7.39 1.32 0.00
C HIS A 315 7.75 0.00 -0.69
N PHE A 316 7.75 -0.01 -2.02
CA PHE A 316 8.01 -1.21 -2.81
C PHE A 316 9.51 -1.60 -2.88
N LEU A 317 10.42 -0.62 -2.85
CA LEU A 317 11.87 -0.80 -2.98
C LEU A 317 12.61 -1.17 -1.68
N ASP A 318 11.89 -1.31 -0.57
CA ASP A 318 12.42 -1.48 0.80
C ASP A 318 13.05 -0.20 1.41
N TRP A 319 12.88 -0.04 2.73
CA TRP A 319 13.30 1.15 3.47
C TRP A 319 14.82 1.31 3.48
N ASP A 320 15.58 0.24 3.62
CA ASP A 320 17.04 0.29 3.65
C ASP A 320 17.61 0.88 2.35
N TYR A 321 17.06 0.46 1.21
CA TYR A 321 17.44 1.02 -0.09
C TYR A 321 17.04 2.50 -0.16
N VAL A 322 15.80 2.82 0.19
CA VAL A 322 15.26 4.19 0.10
C VAL A 322 16.06 5.16 0.96
N TYR A 323 16.38 4.78 2.20
CA TYR A 323 17.16 5.62 3.09
C TYR A 323 18.57 5.85 2.53
N ASN A 324 19.32 4.77 2.30
CA ASN A 324 20.73 4.87 1.97
C ASN A 324 20.97 5.48 0.58
N ILE A 325 20.20 5.08 -0.43
CA ILE A 325 20.44 5.50 -1.82
C ILE A 325 19.61 6.71 -2.19
N PHE A 326 18.29 6.67 -1.98
CA PHE A 326 17.44 7.76 -2.45
C PHE A 326 17.55 8.99 -1.54
N ILE A 327 17.42 8.82 -0.23
CA ILE A 327 17.43 9.96 0.69
C ILE A 327 18.84 10.49 0.91
N SER A 328 19.75 9.67 1.41
CA SER A 328 21.09 10.11 1.83
C SER A 328 21.95 10.57 0.66
N GLU A 329 21.93 9.87 -0.47
CA GLU A 329 22.78 10.23 -1.61
C GLU A 329 22.14 11.25 -2.56
N ASN A 330 20.81 11.28 -2.71
CA ASN A 330 20.16 12.13 -3.72
C ASN A 330 19.35 13.30 -3.15
N LEU A 331 18.47 13.07 -2.17
CA LEU A 331 17.55 14.11 -1.71
C LEU A 331 18.20 15.15 -0.78
N ILE A 332 19.18 14.75 0.03
CA ILE A 332 19.88 15.67 0.94
C ILE A 332 20.74 16.69 0.17
N GLN A 333 21.18 16.35 -1.04
CA GLN A 333 21.93 17.26 -1.90
C GLN A 333 20.98 18.28 -2.55
N ASN A 334 21.31 19.58 -2.45
CA ASN A 334 20.52 20.68 -3.03
C ASN A 334 19.04 20.59 -2.66
N ILE A 335 18.75 20.83 -1.38
CA ILE A 335 17.41 20.73 -0.78
C ILE A 335 16.46 21.71 -1.45
N THR A 336 15.29 21.21 -1.84
CA THR A 336 14.12 21.99 -2.25
C THR A 336 12.95 21.61 -1.35
N GLY A 337 11.89 22.43 -1.32
CA GLY A 337 10.71 22.06 -0.53
C GLY A 337 10.10 20.73 -1.00
N CYS A 338 10.09 20.42 -2.30
CA CYS A 338 9.61 19.12 -2.79
C CYS A 338 10.41 17.96 -2.20
N LYS A 339 11.73 18.09 -2.15
CA LYS A 339 12.58 17.06 -1.55
C LYS A 339 12.31 16.91 -0.06
N ILE A 340 12.02 18.00 0.67
CA ILE A 340 11.54 17.93 2.06
C ILE A 340 10.24 17.12 2.16
N LEU A 341 9.26 17.37 1.29
CA LEU A 341 8.01 16.60 1.28
C LEU A 341 8.25 15.12 0.98
N TYR A 342 9.13 14.80 0.02
CA TYR A 342 9.50 13.42 -0.30
C TYR A 342 10.18 12.72 0.87
N MET A 343 11.17 13.36 1.51
CA MET A 343 11.82 12.81 2.70
C MET A 343 10.82 12.61 3.83
N GLY A 344 9.95 13.60 4.06
CA GLY A 344 8.92 13.55 5.09
C GLY A 344 7.93 12.42 4.88
N ILE A 345 7.35 12.27 3.69
CA ILE A 345 6.37 11.20 3.42
C ILE A 345 7.01 9.81 3.51
N LEU A 346 8.27 9.66 3.10
CA LEU A 346 9.00 8.41 3.20
C LEU A 346 9.32 8.06 4.66
N ALA A 347 9.77 9.03 5.45
CA ALA A 347 10.01 8.85 6.89
C ALA A 347 8.70 8.52 7.64
N LEU A 348 7.61 9.24 7.36
CA LEU A 348 6.28 8.94 7.92
C LEU A 348 5.80 7.54 7.56
N ASN A 349 6.01 7.12 6.31
CA ASN A 349 5.67 5.78 5.88
C ASN A 349 6.53 4.72 6.59
N SER A 350 7.82 4.98 6.78
CA SER A 350 8.72 4.10 7.53
C SER A 350 8.27 3.96 8.99
N ILE A 351 7.99 5.07 9.68
CA ILE A 351 7.49 5.08 11.06
C ILE A 351 6.21 4.25 11.19
N ARG A 352 5.29 4.39 10.24
CA ARG A 352 4.04 3.63 10.22
C ARG A 352 4.25 2.12 10.11
N ILE A 353 5.26 1.67 9.36
CA ILE A 353 5.47 0.24 9.04
C ILE A 353 6.40 -0.42 10.04
N PHE A 354 7.53 0.23 10.34
CA PHE A 354 8.64 -0.32 11.12
C PHE A 354 8.70 0.25 12.54
N GLY A 355 7.90 1.27 12.86
CA GLY A 355 8.01 2.01 14.11
C GLY A 355 9.09 3.10 14.08
N GLU A 356 9.38 3.67 15.24
CA GLU A 356 10.45 4.68 15.40
C GLU A 356 11.81 4.02 15.12
N THR A 357 12.40 4.36 13.96
CA THR A 357 13.74 3.91 13.57
C THR A 357 14.69 5.08 13.61
N GLU A 358 15.95 4.84 13.99
CA GLU A 358 16.99 5.88 14.03
C GLU A 358 17.11 6.64 12.70
N SER A 359 17.04 5.92 11.57
CA SER A 359 17.05 6.51 10.23
C SER A 359 15.88 7.46 9.97
N ALA A 360 14.67 7.11 10.44
CA ALA A 360 13.51 7.98 10.27
C ALA A 360 13.62 9.21 11.19
N ASP A 361 14.08 9.03 12.43
CA ASP A 361 14.27 10.12 13.39
C ASP A 361 15.32 11.13 12.90
N ILE A 362 16.41 10.67 12.31
CA ILE A 362 17.42 11.53 11.69
C ILE A 362 16.77 12.42 10.61
N ILE A 363 15.94 11.85 9.74
CA ILE A 363 15.24 12.60 8.70
C ILE A 363 14.26 13.60 9.31
N ILE A 364 13.46 13.17 10.30
CA ILE A 364 12.48 14.03 10.95
C ILE A 364 13.15 15.21 11.65
N ASN A 365 14.23 14.97 12.39
CA ASN A 365 14.98 16.03 13.06
C ASN A 365 15.61 16.99 12.05
N PHE A 366 16.18 16.45 10.96
CA PHE A 366 16.66 17.28 9.86
C PHE A 366 15.58 18.16 9.26
N ILE A 367 14.36 17.65 9.05
CA ILE A 367 13.22 18.44 8.56
C ILE A 367 12.80 19.51 9.58
N LYS A 368 12.76 19.18 10.87
CA LYS A 368 12.48 20.15 11.94
C LYS A 368 13.47 21.31 11.93
N ASP A 369 14.76 21.04 11.74
CA ASP A 369 15.82 22.06 11.68
C ASP A 369 15.68 23.00 10.46
N LYS A 370 14.91 22.61 9.44
CA LYS A 370 14.61 23.43 8.27
C LYS A 370 13.34 24.28 8.44
N MET A 371 12.55 24.04 9.48
CA MET A 371 11.33 24.80 9.80
C MET A 371 11.68 26.11 10.53
N VAL A 372 12.42 27.00 9.85
CA VAL A 372 12.91 28.27 10.43
C VAL A 372 12.40 29.48 9.67
N GLU A 373 12.63 29.53 8.36
CA GLU A 373 12.25 30.67 7.53
C GLU A 373 10.89 30.47 6.84
N VAL A 374 10.23 31.57 6.48
CA VAL A 374 8.97 31.55 5.71
C VAL A 374 9.25 31.44 4.22
N ASP A 375 9.91 30.37 3.81
CA ASP A 375 10.17 30.04 2.40
C ASP A 375 9.55 28.68 2.04
N GLU A 376 9.73 28.22 0.80
CA GLU A 376 9.13 26.96 0.35
C GLU A 376 9.64 25.76 1.17
N ILE A 377 10.89 25.79 1.63
CA ILE A 377 11.50 24.74 2.46
C ILE A 377 10.86 24.74 3.85
N GLY A 378 10.73 25.90 4.50
CA GLY A 378 10.14 26.02 5.82
C GLY A 378 8.65 25.65 5.82
N ILE A 379 7.90 26.04 4.79
CA ILE A 379 6.49 25.62 4.64
C ILE A 379 6.38 24.11 4.41
N ALA A 380 7.21 23.53 3.54
CA ALA A 380 7.24 22.08 3.34
C ALA A 380 7.57 21.33 4.64
N SER A 381 8.52 21.85 5.41
CA SER A 381 8.93 21.29 6.70
C SER A 381 7.79 21.36 7.71
N PHE A 382 7.11 22.50 7.80
CA PHE A 382 5.91 22.69 8.61
C PHE A 382 4.81 21.66 8.25
N LEU A 383 4.52 21.48 6.97
CA LEU A 383 3.49 20.54 6.51
C LEU A 383 3.79 19.09 6.92
N VAL A 384 5.07 18.70 6.94
CA VAL A 384 5.50 17.37 7.42
C VAL A 384 5.42 17.29 8.95
N VAL A 385 6.04 18.22 9.66
CA VAL A 385 6.17 18.20 11.13
C VAL A 385 4.81 18.25 11.81
N LYS A 386 3.85 19.01 11.26
CA LYS A 386 2.48 19.08 11.78
C LYS A 386 1.80 17.72 11.91
N GLN A 387 2.14 16.77 11.03
CA GLN A 387 1.53 15.44 11.06
C GLN A 387 2.12 14.53 12.13
N LEU A 388 3.27 14.90 12.70
CA LEU A 388 3.93 14.18 13.79
C LEU A 388 3.64 14.81 15.14
N ASN A 389 3.80 16.13 15.22
CA ASN A 389 3.59 16.90 16.43
C ASN A 389 2.98 18.26 16.09
N GLU A 390 1.66 18.35 16.29
CA GLU A 390 0.91 19.57 16.04
C GLU A 390 1.45 20.73 16.89
N LYS A 391 1.87 20.49 18.14
CA LYS A 391 2.35 21.55 19.05
C LYS A 391 3.63 22.22 18.55
N ASP A 392 4.61 21.43 18.10
CA ASP A 392 5.88 21.96 17.58
C ASP A 392 5.64 22.80 16.31
N SER A 393 4.71 22.37 15.47
CA SER A 393 4.38 23.06 14.21
C SER A 393 3.58 24.36 14.42
N LEU A 394 2.73 24.43 15.46
CA LEU A 394 1.94 25.61 15.76
C LEU A 394 2.82 26.80 16.19
N GLY A 395 3.89 26.53 16.95
CA GLY A 395 4.85 27.58 17.32
C GLY A 395 5.49 28.27 16.12
N PHE A 396 5.77 27.52 15.03
CA PHE A 396 6.27 28.10 13.79
C PHE A 396 5.24 29.03 13.11
N LEU A 397 3.97 28.61 13.06
CA LEU A 397 2.89 29.44 12.48
C LEU A 397 2.69 30.73 13.27
N GLU A 398 2.59 30.64 14.60
CA GLU A 398 2.37 31.79 15.48
C GLU A 398 3.52 32.79 15.40
N ALA A 399 4.77 32.31 15.40
CA ALA A 399 5.95 33.16 15.29
C ALA A 399 6.08 33.87 13.92
N ASN A 400 5.44 33.35 12.87
CA ASN A 400 5.60 33.82 11.50
C ASN A 400 4.31 34.34 10.84
N GLU A 401 3.23 34.51 11.60
CA GLU A 401 1.90 34.81 11.09
C GLU A 401 1.88 36.04 10.15
N ASP A 402 2.48 37.15 10.60
CA ASP A 402 2.58 38.38 9.82
C ASP A 402 3.35 38.20 8.50
N ASN A 403 4.43 37.41 8.52
CA ASN A 403 5.26 37.15 7.35
C ASN A 403 4.54 36.23 6.35
N LEU A 404 3.80 35.24 6.86
CA LEU A 404 2.97 34.35 6.06
C LEU A 404 1.87 35.14 5.34
N MET A 405 1.16 36.02 6.06
CA MET A 405 0.13 36.88 5.44
C MET A 405 0.73 37.80 4.38
N LYS A 406 1.88 38.44 4.66
CA LYS A 406 2.57 39.31 3.69
C LYS A 406 2.98 38.58 2.41
N LYS A 407 3.35 37.29 2.52
CA LYS A 407 3.69 36.43 1.38
C LYS A 407 2.46 35.79 0.70
N GLY A 408 1.25 36.06 1.20
CA GLY A 408 -0.01 35.62 0.59
C GLY A 408 -0.40 34.17 0.90
N TYR A 409 0.11 33.59 1.98
CA TYR A 409 -0.28 32.25 2.42
C TYR A 409 -1.66 32.25 3.09
N ASP A 410 -2.48 31.24 2.81
CA ASP A 410 -3.76 31.01 3.49
C ASP A 410 -3.50 30.21 4.78
N ILE A 411 -3.33 30.93 5.90
CA ILE A 411 -2.95 30.35 7.19
C ILE A 411 -4.00 29.35 7.70
N GLU A 412 -5.29 29.67 7.54
CA GLU A 412 -6.38 28.78 7.97
C GLU A 412 -6.42 27.49 7.14
N TYR A 413 -6.13 27.59 5.85
CA TYR A 413 -5.93 26.41 5.02
C TYR A 413 -4.69 25.61 5.46
N LEU A 414 -3.54 26.26 5.69
CA LEU A 414 -2.31 25.59 6.11
C LEU A 414 -2.46 24.88 7.47
N LYS A 415 -3.24 25.42 8.40
CA LYS A 415 -3.60 24.74 9.66
C LYS A 415 -4.38 23.45 9.41
N LYS A 416 -5.34 23.45 8.48
CA LYS A 416 -6.27 22.33 8.25
C LYS A 416 -5.76 21.25 7.30
N VAL A 417 -4.92 21.60 6.33
CA VAL A 417 -4.53 20.68 5.25
C VAL A 417 -3.62 19.55 5.74
N LEU A 418 -3.87 18.32 5.32
CA LEU A 418 -2.96 17.19 5.54
C LEU A 418 -2.34 16.79 4.19
N ILE A 419 -1.11 16.26 4.21
CA ILE A 419 -0.39 15.84 3.00
C ILE A 419 -0.43 14.30 2.81
N TYR A 420 -1.31 13.60 3.54
CA TYR A 420 -1.38 12.14 3.59
C TYR A 420 -2.19 11.46 2.48
#